data_AF-A0A4Y2V2E0-F1
#
_entry.id   AF-A0A4Y2V2E0-F1
#
_cell.length_a   1.000
_cell.length_b   1.000
_cell.length_c   1.000
_cell.angle_alpha   90.00
_cell.angle_beta   90.00
_cell.angle_gamma   90.00
#
_symmetry.space_group_name_H-M   'P 1'
#
loop_
_entity.id
_entity.type
_entity.pdbx_description
1 polymer ?
#
loop_
_entity_poly.entity_id
_entity_poly.type
_entity_poly.pdbx_seq_one_letter_code
_entity_poly.pdbx_strand_id
1 'polypeptide(L)'
;MFGLFWFGYTFAVYSLDNFGTYAFVLVGILFYLTLLLTILIPATAANDALEEARDIVLSLPAWLPQQYKGSEKFLLQKYKPKMVFTVWKIYEIKRSLLISSLGTLLTYGFLMGTIGN
;
A
#
# COMPACT_ATOMS: atom_id res chain seq x y z
N MET A 1 9.32 -6.38 -0.76
CA MET A 1 9.97 -5.93 0.49
C MET A 1 11.31 -6.62 0.71
N PHE A 2 11.35 -7.96 0.91
CA PHE A 2 12.61 -8.69 1.14
C PHE A 2 13.69 -8.45 0.07
N GLY A 3 13.35 -8.53 -1.22
CA GLY A 3 14.32 -8.24 -2.30
C GLY A 3 14.87 -6.82 -2.24
N LEU A 4 14.01 -5.83 -2.02
CA LEU A 4 14.41 -4.42 -1.91
C LEU A 4 15.37 -4.19 -0.72
N PHE A 5 15.08 -4.85 0.41
CA PHE A 5 15.98 -4.84 1.56
C PHE A 5 17.33 -5.50 1.25
N TRP A 6 17.34 -6.68 0.62
CA TRP A 6 18.56 -7.40 0.28
C TRP A 6 19.47 -6.61 -0.66
N PHE A 7 18.92 -6.04 -1.73
CA PHE A 7 19.68 -5.23 -2.68
C PHE A 7 20.15 -3.92 -2.05
N GLY A 8 19.32 -3.27 -1.22
CA GLY A 8 19.71 -2.06 -0.49
C GLY A 8 20.82 -2.31 0.54
N TYR A 9 20.74 -3.42 1.27
CA TYR A 9 21.78 -3.87 2.20
C TYR A 9 23.09 -4.16 1.46
N THR A 10 23.01 -4.89 0.33
CA THR A 10 24.17 -5.19 -0.51
C THR A 10 24.86 -3.91 -0.99
N PHE A 11 24.06 -2.92 -1.41
CA PHE A 11 24.57 -1.61 -1.82
C PHE A 11 25.27 -0.85 -0.69
N ALA A 12 24.75 -0.92 0.53
CA ALA A 12 25.26 -0.14 1.67
C ALA A 12 26.49 -0.78 2.34
N VAL A 13 26.58 -2.12 2.38
CA VAL A 13 27.58 -2.85 3.18
C VAL A 13 28.74 -3.38 2.34
N TYR A 14 28.49 -3.81 1.10
CA TYR A 14 29.56 -4.35 0.26
C TYR A 14 30.22 -3.25 -0.57
N SER A 15 31.55 -3.20 -0.55
CA SER A 15 32.31 -2.43 -1.54
C SER A 15 32.12 -3.06 -2.91
N LEU A 16 31.37 -2.40 -3.78
CA LEU A 16 31.09 -2.85 -5.13
C LEU A 16 32.21 -2.38 -6.05
N ASP A 17 33.29 -3.15 -6.12
CA ASP A 17 34.50 -2.76 -6.84
C ASP A 17 34.34 -2.83 -8.38
N ASN A 18 33.37 -3.62 -8.87
CA ASN A 18 33.08 -3.77 -10.29
C ASN A 18 31.85 -2.95 -10.72
N PHE A 19 31.99 -2.20 -11.83
CA PHE A 19 30.88 -1.42 -12.41
C PHE A 19 29.66 -2.30 -12.74
N GLY A 20 29.88 -3.51 -13.26
CA GLY A 20 28.80 -4.44 -13.59
C GLY A 20 27.99 -4.87 -12.37
N THR A 21 28.65 -5.15 -11.24
CA THR A 21 27.96 -5.51 -9.99
C THR A 21 27.21 -4.31 -9.41
N TYR A 22 27.77 -3.11 -9.52
CA TYR A 22 27.11 -1.88 -9.10
C TYR A 22 25.83 -1.62 -9.90
N ALA A 23 25.92 -1.70 -11.23
CA ALA A 23 24.77 -1.55 -12.12
C ALA A 23 23.68 -2.61 -11.84
N PHE A 24 24.07 -3.86 -11.64
CA PHE A 24 23.14 -4.94 -11.29
C PHE A 24 22.38 -4.66 -10.00
N VAL A 25 23.08 -4.22 -8.94
CA VAL A 25 22.44 -3.90 -7.65
C VAL A 25 21.46 -2.73 -7.79
N LEU A 26 21.84 -1.66 -8.49
CA LEU A 26 20.95 -0.52 -8.73
C LEU A 26 19.70 -0.89 -9.51
N VAL A 27 19.85 -1.67 -10.60
CA VAL A 27 18.72 -2.17 -11.38
C VAL A 27 17.81 -3.04 -10.51
N GLY A 28 18.39 -3.88 -9.64
CA GLY A 28 17.64 -4.65 -8.66
C GLY A 28 16.79 -3.77 -7.73
N ILE A 29 17.39 -2.74 -7.13
CA ILE A 29 16.68 -1.79 -6.26
C ILE A 29 15.51 -1.14 -7.01
N LEU A 30 15.76 -0.60 -8.21
CA LEU A 30 14.74 0.06 -9.03
C LEU A 30 13.61 -0.89 -9.42
N PHE A 31 13.95 -2.13 -9.79
CA PHE A 31 12.96 -3.14 -10.17
C PHE A 31 12.03 -3.47 -9.00
N TYR A 32 12.57 -3.78 -7.82
CA TYR A 32 11.75 -4.11 -6.66
C TYR A 32 10.95 -2.91 -6.13
N LEU A 33 11.49 -1.69 -6.25
CA LEU A 33 10.77 -0.47 -5.88
C LEU A 33 9.58 -0.25 -6.83
N THR A 34 9.81 -0.39 -8.13
CA THR A 34 8.75 -0.27 -9.15
C THR A 34 7.67 -1.32 -8.92
N LEU A 35 8.06 -2.58 -8.71
CA LEU A 35 7.11 -3.67 -8.44
C LEU A 35 6.24 -3.39 -7.21
N LEU A 36 6.84 -2.86 -6.14
CA LEU A 36 6.10 -2.46 -4.95
C LEU A 36 5.07 -1.37 -5.27
N LEU A 37 5.50 -0.31 -5.97
CA LEU A 37 4.66 0.84 -6.30
C LEU A 37 3.53 0.44 -7.27
N THR A 38 3.81 -0.39 -8.27
CA THR A 38 2.82 -0.90 -9.23
C THR A 38 1.72 -1.71 -8.55
N ILE A 39 1.99 -2.38 -7.42
CA ILE A 39 0.96 -3.11 -6.68
C ILE A 39 0.19 -2.17 -5.74
N LEU A 40 0.90 -1.34 -4.97
CA LEU A 40 0.24 -0.54 -3.92
C LEU A 40 -0.52 0.66 -4.49
N ILE A 41 0.00 1.37 -5.49
CA ILE A 41 -0.65 2.57 -6.03
C ILE A 41 -2.08 2.26 -6.54
N PRO A 42 -2.30 1.34 -7.50
CA PRO A 42 -3.65 1.07 -7.99
C PRO A 42 -4.56 0.47 -6.93
N ALA A 43 -4.02 -0.36 -6.01
CA ALA A 43 -4.81 -0.90 -4.92
C ALA A 43 -5.26 0.18 -3.92
N THR A 44 -4.40 1.15 -3.61
CA THR A 44 -4.79 2.31 -2.78
C THR A 44 -5.79 3.21 -3.51
N ALA A 45 -5.58 3.48 -4.80
CA ALA A 45 -6.50 4.31 -5.58
C ALA A 45 -7.90 3.68 -5.72
N ALA A 46 -7.96 2.36 -5.92
CA ALA A 46 -9.24 1.64 -5.97
C ALA A 46 -9.97 1.66 -4.61
N ASN A 47 -9.22 1.57 -3.51
CA ASN A 47 -9.79 1.66 -2.16
C ASN A 47 -10.28 3.08 -1.84
N ASP A 48 -9.50 4.11 -2.17
CA ASP A 48 -9.87 5.52 -1.99
C ASP A 48 -11.17 5.83 -2.78
N ALA A 49 -11.23 5.41 -4.06
CA ALA A 49 -12.42 5.61 -4.91
C ALA A 49 -13.66 4.86 -4.40
N LEU A 50 -13.47 3.67 -3.81
CA LEU A 50 -14.56 2.89 -3.22
C LEU A 50 -15.06 3.51 -1.90
N GLU A 51 -14.16 4.07 -1.10
CA GLU A 51 -14.50 4.83 0.11
C GLU A 51 -15.31 6.09 -0.25
N GLU A 52 -14.89 6.84 -1.28
CA GLU A 52 -15.61 8.01 -1.78
C GLU A 52 -16.99 7.67 -2.36
N ALA A 53 -17.07 6.64 -3.22
CA ALA A 53 -18.34 6.17 -3.77
C ALA A 53 -19.31 5.71 -2.65
N ARG A 54 -18.78 5.09 -1.60
CA ARG A 54 -19.58 4.67 -0.45
C ARG A 54 -20.10 5.85 0.35
N ASP A 55 -19.29 6.87 0.60
CA ASP A 55 -19.74 8.09 1.29
C ASP A 55 -20.84 8.82 0.51
N ILE A 56 -20.75 8.86 -0.82
CA ILE A 56 -21.82 9.39 -1.68
C ILE A 56 -23.10 8.56 -1.54
N VAL A 57 -22.99 7.23 -1.61
CA VAL A 57 -24.17 6.34 -1.49
C VAL A 57 -24.79 6.39 -0.09
N LEU A 58 -23.99 6.58 0.96
CA LEU A 58 -24.47 6.70 2.34
C LEU A 58 -25.07 8.08 2.65
N SER A 59 -24.67 9.13 1.94
CA SER A 59 -25.25 10.48 2.06
C SER A 59 -26.50 10.70 1.21
N LEU A 60 -26.67 9.91 0.14
CA LEU A 60 -27.85 9.93 -0.74
C LEU A 60 -29.22 9.82 -0.01
N PRO A 61 -29.40 8.93 0.98
CA PRO A 61 -30.66 8.79 1.71
C PRO A 61 -31.14 10.05 2.40
N ALA A 62 -30.22 10.91 2.87
CA ALA A 62 -30.57 12.19 3.47
C ALA A 62 -31.18 13.17 2.45
N TRP A 63 -30.96 12.95 1.15
CA TRP A 63 -31.49 13.75 0.04
C TRP A 63 -32.74 13.14 -0.61
N LEU A 64 -33.10 11.90 -0.26
CA LEU A 64 -34.22 11.20 -0.90
C LEU A 64 -35.57 11.69 -0.33
N PRO A 65 -36.55 12.02 -1.19
CA PRO A 65 -37.90 12.38 -0.76
C PRO A 65 -38.51 11.28 0.11
N GLN A 66 -39.34 11.66 1.08
CA GLN A 66 -39.93 10.81 2.12
C GLN A 66 -40.66 9.56 1.59
N GLN A 67 -41.05 9.57 0.31
CA GLN A 67 -41.67 8.49 -0.46
C GLN A 67 -40.74 7.27 -0.66
N TYR A 68 -39.42 7.43 -0.54
CA TYR A 68 -38.42 6.39 -0.77
C TYR A 68 -37.80 5.81 0.51
N LYS A 69 -38.30 6.18 1.71
CA LYS A 69 -37.75 5.72 3.02
C LYS A 69 -37.67 4.19 3.18
N GLY A 70 -38.49 3.41 2.48
CA GLY A 70 -38.38 1.95 2.47
C GLY A 70 -37.13 1.42 1.75
N SER A 71 -36.71 2.12 0.69
CA SER A 71 -35.52 1.76 -0.11
C SER A 71 -34.20 2.18 0.53
N GLU A 72 -34.22 3.22 1.35
CA GLU A 72 -33.06 3.70 2.14
C GLU A 72 -32.49 2.59 3.04
N LYS A 73 -33.34 1.88 3.78
CA LYS A 73 -32.88 0.76 4.64
C LYS A 73 -32.19 -0.33 3.84
N PHE A 74 -32.69 -0.64 2.64
CA PHE A 74 -32.11 -1.66 1.77
C PHE A 74 -30.74 -1.23 1.24
N LEU A 75 -30.58 0.04 0.83
CA LEU A 75 -29.30 0.61 0.43
C LEU A 75 -28.30 0.58 1.59
N LEU A 76 -28.70 1.05 2.77
CA LEU A 76 -27.85 1.04 3.97
C LEU A 76 -27.39 -0.36 4.34
N GLN A 77 -28.25 -1.38 4.19
CA GLN A 77 -27.91 -2.77 4.52
C GLN A 77 -27.01 -3.41 3.47
N LYS A 78 -27.21 -3.08 2.18
CA LYS A 78 -26.43 -3.60 1.06
C LYS A 78 -25.02 -2.99 0.95
N TYR A 79 -24.88 -1.71 1.27
CA TYR A 79 -23.59 -0.99 1.25
C TYR A 79 -22.93 -0.87 2.64
N LYS A 80 -23.56 -1.44 3.68
CA LYS A 80 -22.95 -1.65 5.00
C LYS A 80 -21.63 -2.43 4.95
N PRO A 81 -21.54 -3.58 4.25
CA PRO A 81 -20.30 -4.35 4.23
C PRO A 81 -19.18 -3.55 3.55
N LYS A 82 -18.07 -3.39 4.27
CA LYS A 82 -16.87 -2.72 3.77
C LYS A 82 -16.17 -3.66 2.79
N MET A 83 -16.45 -3.51 1.50
CA MET A 83 -15.66 -4.17 0.47
C MET A 83 -14.40 -3.34 0.31
N VAL A 84 -13.22 -3.90 0.61
CA VAL A 84 -11.95 -3.18 0.47
C VAL A 84 -10.88 -4.16 0.01
N PHE A 85 -9.98 -3.71 -0.85
CA PHE A 85 -8.78 -4.48 -1.16
C PHE A 85 -7.91 -4.56 0.09
N THR A 86 -7.68 -5.79 0.53
CA THR A 86 -6.88 -6.11 1.69
C THR A 86 -5.74 -7.03 1.28
N VAL A 87 -4.58 -6.84 1.89
CA VAL A 87 -3.52 -7.85 1.84
C VAL A 87 -3.92 -8.95 2.82
N TRP A 88 -4.25 -10.13 2.29
CA TRP A 88 -4.56 -11.33 3.08
C TRP A 88 -5.68 -11.17 4.12
N LYS A 89 -6.59 -10.18 3.95
CA LYS A 89 -7.59 -9.76 4.96
C LYS A 89 -7.00 -9.18 6.26
N ILE A 90 -5.68 -9.03 6.36
CA ILE A 90 -4.99 -8.55 7.56
C ILE A 90 -4.84 -7.02 7.53
N TYR A 91 -4.50 -6.47 6.36
CA TYR A 91 -4.28 -5.04 6.20
C TYR A 91 -5.11 -4.47 5.05
N GLU A 92 -5.83 -3.40 5.33
CA GLU A 92 -6.44 -2.56 4.31
C GLU A 92 -5.35 -1.82 3.53
N ILE A 93 -5.41 -1.88 2.20
CA ILE A 93 -4.41 -1.22 1.36
C ILE A 93 -4.72 0.28 1.34
N LYS A 94 -4.11 1.03 2.26
CA LYS A 94 -4.16 2.50 2.34
C LYS A 94 -2.80 3.11 2.05
N ARG A 95 -2.76 4.41 1.76
CA ARG A 95 -1.49 5.17 1.58
C ARG A 95 -0.56 5.06 2.79
N SER A 96 -1.12 4.88 3.99
CA SER A 96 -0.35 4.61 5.21
C SER A 96 0.48 3.33 5.14
N LEU A 97 0.03 2.31 4.41
CA LEU A 97 0.77 1.06 4.21
C LEU A 97 2.05 1.29 3.39
N LEU A 98 2.01 2.18 2.39
CA LEU A 98 3.21 2.59 1.63
C LEU A 98 4.24 3.20 2.59
N ILE A 99 3.83 4.20 3.37
CA ILE A 99 4.70 4.93 4.31
C ILE A 99 5.26 3.99 5.37
N SER A 100 4.41 3.14 5.96
CA SER A 100 4.82 2.15 6.95
C SER A 100 5.84 1.16 6.38
N SER A 101 5.64 0.72 5.13
CA SER A 101 6.56 -0.22 4.48
C SER A 101 7.94 0.39 4.21
N LEU A 102 8.00 1.67 3.81
CA LEU A 102 9.26 2.41 3.64
C LEU A 102 9.94 2.69 4.98
N GLY A 103 9.17 3.09 6.00
CA GLY A 103 9.69 3.30 7.36
C GLY A 103 10.23 2.01 7.99
N THR A 104 9.58 0.88 7.71
CA THR A 104 10.05 -0.44 8.15
C THR A 104 11.36 -0.81 7.48
N LEU A 105 11.51 -0.54 6.18
CA LEU A 105 12.75 -0.75 5.44
C LEU A 105 13.91 0.07 6.03
N LEU A 106 13.69 1.36 6.30
CA LEU A 106 14.68 2.24 6.90
C LEU A 106 15.04 1.80 8.33
N THR A 107 14.06 1.44 9.14
CA THR A 107 14.27 0.96 10.51
C THR A 107 15.11 -0.31 10.53
N TYR A 108 14.78 -1.29 9.68
CA TYR A 108 15.59 -2.50 9.58
C TYR A 108 17.00 -2.22 9.04
N GLY A 109 17.14 -1.29 8.10
CA GLY A 109 18.46 -0.86 7.61
C GLY A 109 19.31 -0.27 8.74
N PHE A 110 18.72 0.59 9.57
CA PHE A 110 19.39 1.19 10.72
C PHE A 110 19.76 0.15 11.79
N LEU A 111 18.84 -0.76 12.13
CA LEU A 111 19.12 -1.84 13.07
C LEU A 111 20.27 -2.73 12.58
N MET A 112 20.28 -3.06 11.29
CA MET A 112 21.33 -3.93 10.75
C MET A 112 22.70 -3.22 10.68
N GLY A 113 22.70 -1.92 10.35
CA GLY A 113 23.92 -1.10 10.37
C GLY A 113 24.47 -0.82 11.77
N THR A 114 23.63 -0.86 12.81
CA THR A 114 24.04 -0.63 14.21
C THR A 114 24.46 -1.91 14.94
N ILE A 115 23.89 -3.06 14.58
CA ILE A 115 24.24 -4.36 15.20
C ILE A 115 25.47 -5.00 14.53
N GLY A 116 25.75 -4.66 13.26
CA GLY A 116 26.85 -5.23 12.47
C GLY A 116 28.22 -4.57 12.65
N ASN A 117 28.39 -3.66 13.61
CA ASN A 117 29.62 -2.93 13.91
C ASN A 117 30.04 -3.17 15.37
#